data_AF-A0A9D2MGK1-F1
#
_entry.id   AF-A0A9D2MGK1-F1
#
_cell.length_a   1.000
_cell.length_b   1.000
_cell.length_c   1.000
_cell.angle_alpha   90.00
_cell.angle_beta   90.00
_cell.angle_gamma   90.00
#
_symmetry.space_group_name_H-M   'P 1'
#
loop_
_entity.id
_entity.type
_entity.pdbx_description
1 polymer ?
#
loop_
_entity_poly.entity_id
_entity_poly.type
_entity_poly.pdbx_seq_one_letter_code
_entity_poly.pdbx_strand_id
1 'polypeptide(L)' 'MSDREQAKQIIDLLPEYKVSDLLLFLRGMLFDDDLEDDRYCERLVENYLNDPSPDKHETIPIEELAKREG' A
#
# COMPACT_ATOMS: atom_id res chain seq x y z
N MET A 1 3.05 27.09 -11.86
CA MET A 1 2.87 26.10 -10.78
C MET A 1 3.64 24.86 -11.20
N SER A 2 4.61 24.44 -10.41
CA SER A 2 5.40 23.25 -10.71
C SER A 2 4.56 21.99 -10.56
N ASP A 3 4.94 20.91 -11.23
CA ASP A 3 4.26 19.60 -11.14
C ASP A 3 4.21 19.10 -9.68
N ARG A 4 5.26 19.40 -8.90
CA ARG A 4 5.32 19.08 -7.47
C ARG A 4 4.26 19.81 -6.65
N GLU A 5 4.00 21.09 -6.95
CA GLU A 5 2.97 21.87 -6.28
C GLU A 5 1.58 21.40 -6.67
N GLN A 6 1.37 21.07 -7.95
CA GLN A 6 0.12 20.50 -8.43
C GLN A 6 -0.18 19.15 -7.76
N ALA A 7 0.82 18.28 -7.64
CA ALA A 7 0.67 16.99 -6.96
C ALA A 7 0.24 17.14 -5.51
N LYS A 8 0.85 18.07 -4.74
CA LYS A 8 0.45 18.33 -3.35
C LYS A 8 -1.00 18.78 -3.24
N GLN A 9 -1.44 19.70 -4.10
CA GLN A 9 -2.82 20.16 -4.10
C GLN A 9 -3.82 19.03 -4.42
N ILE A 10 -3.47 18.12 -5.32
CA ILE A 10 -4.31 16.95 -5.62
C ILE A 10 -4.39 16.04 -4.39
N ILE A 11 -3.26 15.79 -3.71
CA ILE A 11 -3.19 14.94 -2.50
C ILE A 11 -4.08 15.49 -1.40
N ASP A 12 -4.04 16.80 -1.15
CA ASP A 12 -4.81 17.46 -0.09
C ASP A 12 -6.34 17.37 -0.31
N LEU A 13 -6.78 17.06 -1.53
CA LEU A 13 -8.20 16.89 -1.88
C LEU A 13 -8.67 15.44 -1.84
N LEU A 14 -7.77 14.47 -1.66
CA LEU A 14 -8.12 13.06 -1.63
C LEU A 14 -8.72 12.66 -0.27
N PRO A 15 -9.72 11.75 -0.27
CA PRO A 15 -10.14 11.11 0.97
C PRO A 15 -9.03 10.19 1.51
N GLU A 16 -8.98 10.03 2.84
CA GLU A 16 -7.89 9.33 3.56
C GLU A 16 -7.58 7.92 3.02
N TYR A 17 -8.61 7.16 2.63
CA TYR A 17 -8.43 5.81 2.09
C TYR A 17 -7.63 5.83 0.77
N LYS A 18 -7.81 6.84 -0.08
CA LYS A 18 -7.01 7.01 -1.32
C LYS A 18 -5.60 7.55 -1.04
N VAL A 19 -5.44 8.35 0.02
CA VAL A 19 -4.12 8.82 0.45
C VAL A 19 -3.26 7.63 0.92
N SER A 20 -3.86 6.66 1.60
CA SER A 20 -3.19 5.43 2.03
C SER A 20 -2.65 4.62 0.83
N ASP A 21 -3.47 4.44 -0.20
CA ASP A 21 -3.06 3.77 -1.45
C ASP A 21 -1.95 4.54 -2.17
N LEU A 22 -2.11 5.86 -2.30
CA LEU A 22 -1.11 6.71 -2.95
C LEU A 22 0.24 6.71 -2.21
N LEU A 23 0.20 6.69 -0.87
CA LEU A 23 1.41 6.63 -0.05
C LEU A 23 2.18 5.33 -0.30
N LEU A 24 1.50 4.21 -0.54
CA LEU A 24 2.13 2.95 -0.90
C LEU A 24 2.87 3.07 -2.25
N PHE A 25 2.23 3.66 -3.26
CA PHE A 25 2.87 3.90 -4.56
C PHE A 25 4.07 4.84 -4.48
N LEU A 26 3.96 5.93 -3.69
CA LEU A 26 5.07 6.88 -3.48
C LEU A 26 6.24 6.25 -2.76
N ARG A 27 6.00 5.34 -1.82
CA ARG A 27 7.05 4.53 -1.18
C ARG A 27 7.72 3.62 -2.19
N GLY A 28 6.94 2.94 -3.04
CA GLY A 28 7.47 2.12 -4.13
C GLY A 28 8.36 2.91 -5.10
N MET A 29 7.96 4.12 -5.48
CA MET A 29 8.77 5.00 -6.34
C MET A 29 10.01 5.58 -5.64
N LEU A 30 10.06 5.57 -4.31
CA LEU A 30 11.20 6.06 -3.53
C LEU A 30 12.31 5.00 -3.45
N PHE A 31 11.98 3.72 -3.55
CA PHE A 31 12.94 2.63 -3.56
C PHE A 31 13.73 2.65 -4.88
N ASP A 32 14.85 3.36 -4.88
CA ASP A 32 15.73 3.56 -6.03
C ASP A 32 16.86 2.50 -6.10
N ASP A 33 16.97 1.64 -5.08
CA ASP A 33 17.85 0.48 -5.06
C ASP A 33 17.10 -0.83 -4.74
N ASP A 34 17.53 -1.92 -5.40
CA ASP A 34 16.95 -3.26 -5.21
C ASP A 34 17.02 -3.71 -3.73
N LEU A 35 17.97 -3.17 -2.96
CA LEU A 35 18.19 -3.52 -1.55
C LEU A 35 17.08 -2.97 -0.63
N GLU A 36 16.56 -1.78 -0.88
CA GLU A 36 15.44 -1.21 -0.15
C GLU A 36 14.12 -1.92 -0.46
N ASP A 37 13.94 -2.39 -1.69
CA ASP A 37 12.79 -3.20 -2.08
C ASP A 37 12.81 -4.57 -1.39
N ASP A 38 13.96 -5.25 -1.38
CA ASP A 38 14.17 -6.51 -0.66
C ASP A 38 13.85 -6.35 0.84
N ARG A 39 14.39 -5.31 1.49
CA ARG A 39 14.14 -5.02 2.91
C ARG A 39 12.70 -4.62 3.19
N TYR A 40 12.00 -4.02 2.22
CA TYR A 40 10.58 -3.72 2.35
C TYR A 40 9.76 -5.01 2.28
N CYS A 41 10.05 -5.89 1.33
CA CYS A 41 9.40 -7.19 1.17
C CYS A 41 9.63 -8.11 2.38
N GLU A 42 10.85 -8.16 2.92
CA GLU A 42 11.15 -8.90 4.16
C GLU A 42 10.27 -8.44 5.32
N ARG A 43 10.13 -7.12 5.52
CA ARG A 43 9.26 -6.57 6.57
C ARG A 43 7.79 -6.93 6.38
N LEU A 44 7.29 -6.97 5.14
CA LEU A 44 5.92 -7.40 4.87
C LEU A 44 5.69 -8.85 5.29
N VAL A 45 6.64 -9.73 4.99
CA VAL A 45 6.59 -11.15 5.41
C VAL A 45 6.66 -11.27 6.93
N GLU A 46 7.58 -10.57 7.58
CA GLU A 46 7.69 -10.57 9.04
C GLU A 46 6.40 -10.08 9.71
N ASN A 47 5.79 -9.00 9.20
CA ASN A 47 4.53 -8.48 9.71
C ASN A 47 3.41 -9.53 9.58
N TYR A 48 3.32 -10.22 8.44
CA TYR A 48 2.34 -11.29 8.24
C TYR A 48 2.56 -12.49 9.18
N LEU A 49 3.83 -12.91 9.37
CA LEU A 49 4.16 -14.01 10.27
C LEU A 49 3.86 -13.68 11.73
N ASN A 50 4.13 -12.43 12.13
CA ASN A 50 3.91 -11.94 13.49
C ASN A 50 2.47 -11.49 13.77
N ASP A 51 1.60 -11.44 12.76
CA ASP A 51 0.20 -11.13 12.93
C ASP A 51 -0.45 -12.17 13.88
N PRO A 52 -0.99 -11.75 15.05
CA PRO A 52 -1.63 -12.65 16.00
C PRO A 52 -3.03 -13.07 15.57
N SER A 53 -3.56 -12.53 14.47
CA SER A 53 -4.94 -12.78 14.06
C SER A 53 -5.16 -14.26 13.71
N PRO A 54 -6.17 -14.92 14.30
CA PRO A 54 -6.44 -16.34 14.04
C PRO A 54 -6.91 -16.60 12.61
N ASP A 55 -7.44 -15.58 11.92
CA ASP A 55 -7.97 -15.61 10.56
C ASP A 55 -6.95 -15.20 9.49
N LYS A 56 -5.68 -14.95 9.84
CA LYS A 56 -4.66 -14.46 8.87
C LYS A 56 -4.38 -15.40 7.68
N HIS A 57 -4.81 -16.65 7.80
CA HIS A 57 -4.72 -17.67 6.75
C HIS A 57 -6.06 -17.94 6.04
N GLU A 58 -7.14 -17.29 6.47
CA GLU A 58 -8.41 -17.35 5.77
C GLU A 58 -8.28 -16.66 4.42
N THR A 59 -8.88 -17.28 3.40
CA THR A 59 -8.81 -16.79 2.02
C THR A 59 -10.22 -16.77 1.44
N ILE A 60 -10.47 -15.80 0.58
CA ILE A 60 -11.70 -15.74 -0.22
C ILE A 60 -11.33 -15.75 -1.72
N PRO A 61 -12.20 -16.26 -2.59
CA PRO A 61 -12.03 -16.12 -4.03
C PRO A 61 -11.94 -14.64 -4.42
N ILE A 62 -11.18 -14.35 -5.47
CA ILE A 62 -11.00 -12.95 -5.93
C ILE A 62 -12.32 -12.33 -6.40
N GLU A 63 -13.24 -13.14 -6.91
CA GLU A 63 -14.59 -12.71 -7.29
C GLU A 63 -15.43 -12.29 -6.08
N GLU A 64 -15.20 -12.89 -4.92
CA GLU A 64 -15.86 -12.53 -3.67
C GLU A 64 -15.27 -11.23 -3.11
N LEU A 65 -13.94 -11.11 -3.13
CA LEU A 65 -13.26 -9.87 -2.73
C LEU A 65 -13.74 -8.67 -3.58
N ALA A 66 -13.78 -8.83 -4.89
CA ALA A 66 -14.21 -7.78 -5.82
C ALA A 66 -15.67 -7.35 -5.58
N LYS A 67 -16.55 -8.26 -5.15
CA LYS A 67 -17.93 -7.92 -4.77
C LYS A 67 -18.02 -7.20 -3.43
N ARG A 68 -17.08 -7.42 -2.52
CA ARG A 68 -17.05 -6.83 -1.17
C ARG A 68 -16.48 -5.41 -1.19
N GLU A 69 -15.44 -5.18 -1.98
CA GLU A 69 -14.63 -3.95 -1.95
C GLU A 69 -14.80 -3.05 -3.22
N GLY A 70 -15.45 -3.54 -4.27
CA GLY A 70 -15.69 -2.82 -5.54
C GLY A 70 -17.05 -2.13 -5.60
#